data_AF-A0A1G8LMB8-F1
#
_entry.id   AF-A0A1G8LMB8-F1
#
_cell.length_a   1.000
_cell.length_b   1.000
_cell.length_c   1.000
_cell.angle_alpha   90.00
_cell.angle_beta   90.00
_cell.angle_gamma   90.00
#
_symmetry.space_group_name_H-M   'P 1'
#
loop_
_entity.id
_entity.type
_entity.pdbx_description
1 polymer ?
#
loop_
_entity_poly.entity_id
_entity_poly.type
_entity_poly.pdbx_seq_one_letter_code
_entity_poly.pdbx_strand_id
1 'polypeptide(L)'
;MTFSWFRGLQRVGKALMVPVAVLPAAGLLLGLGTSPMGWFHPVVQSLLLQTGTIIFNLLPLLFAIAIALSFCYQDGSASVSAVIGYGVMLATMSALAQYYGWETSTILGLPTLNTGVLGGVLSGGLTAWVYRRCYRVDLPEFLGFFSGRRLVPLANVLAAICLGLVLASLWPWMTLVLDHFSNWVVYQQPMLAWSLYGLVERLLIPLGLHHIWNLPFFYEVGSFNTPGGYLIQGEVGRFLAGDPNAGHLAGGYLVKVWGLPAAALAIWRCADRKQRAQTAGVMLSAALTCAITGVTEPVEFAFLFVAPLLYLIHAVMTGLAYVLVISVDFHHGLVFSQGLLDFSLFYHLSRNGGWFWILGCLYAVGYYTLFRFAILRFNLPTPGRTPQQHMERFQAEQVLTALGGGDNIRDLDACLTRLRVSVHQAGKVREAVLRSLGAKGVVVIGDGVQVVFGPKAEKLRGEMQELLR
;
A
#
# COMPACT_ATOMS: atom_id res chain seq x y z
N MET A 1 21.10 -6.78 -17.67
CA MET A 1 20.81 -7.59 -16.47
C MET A 1 19.50 -7.11 -15.87
N THR A 2 18.38 -7.72 -16.25
CA THR A 2 17.04 -7.27 -15.82
C THR A 2 16.80 -7.72 -14.37
N PHE A 3 16.67 -6.75 -13.47
CA PHE A 3 16.62 -6.93 -12.03
C PHE A 3 15.46 -7.85 -11.58
N SER A 4 15.75 -9.15 -11.41
CA SER A 4 14.82 -10.16 -10.87
C SER A 4 14.34 -9.78 -9.45
N TRP A 5 15.21 -9.16 -8.65
CA TRP A 5 14.88 -8.69 -7.29
C TRP A 5 13.82 -7.59 -7.28
N PHE A 6 13.84 -6.66 -8.25
CA PHE A 6 12.88 -5.56 -8.31
C PHE A 6 11.47 -6.06 -8.63
N ARG A 7 11.34 -7.01 -9.57
CA ARG A 7 10.06 -7.71 -9.83
C ARG A 7 9.56 -8.45 -8.59
N GLY A 8 10.49 -9.05 -7.83
CA GLY A 8 10.19 -9.67 -6.54
C GLY A 8 9.56 -8.68 -5.55
N LEU A 9 10.21 -7.53 -5.32
CA LEU A 9 9.71 -6.49 -4.41
C LEU A 9 8.36 -5.90 -4.83
N GLN A 10 8.15 -5.67 -6.13
CA GLN A 10 6.83 -5.22 -6.62
C GLN A 10 5.74 -6.27 -6.39
N ARG A 11 6.06 -7.55 -6.53
CA ARG A 11 5.12 -8.64 -6.24
C ARG A 11 4.82 -8.75 -4.74
N VAL A 12 5.82 -8.51 -3.88
CA VAL A 12 5.59 -8.35 -2.43
C VAL A 12 4.63 -7.19 -2.19
N GLY A 13 4.92 -5.99 -2.71
CA GLY A 13 4.05 -4.81 -2.54
C GLY A 13 2.59 -5.07 -2.95
N LYS A 14 2.37 -5.75 -4.08
CA LYS A 14 1.03 -6.18 -4.52
C LYS A 14 0.40 -7.21 -3.58
N ALA A 15 1.16 -8.18 -3.08
CA ALA A 15 0.67 -9.18 -2.13
C ALA A 15 0.18 -8.52 -0.83
N LEU A 16 0.90 -7.50 -0.37
CA LEU A 16 0.55 -6.75 0.84
C LEU A 16 -0.78 -5.99 0.71
N MET A 17 -1.26 -5.71 -0.51
CA MET A 17 -2.53 -5.01 -0.71
C MET A 17 -3.76 -5.86 -0.35
N VAL A 18 -3.68 -7.18 -0.46
CA VAL A 18 -4.85 -8.06 -0.24
C VAL A 18 -5.34 -7.98 1.21
N PRO A 19 -4.50 -8.12 2.25
CA PRO A 19 -4.93 -7.92 3.64
C PRO A 19 -5.35 -6.46 3.90
N VAL A 20 -4.63 -5.49 3.33
CA VAL A 20 -4.89 -4.05 3.51
C VAL A 20 -6.27 -3.65 2.96
N ALA A 21 -6.75 -4.30 1.90
CA ALA A 21 -8.06 -4.02 1.30
C ALA A 21 -9.24 -4.31 2.24
N VAL A 22 -9.06 -5.11 3.30
CA VAL A 22 -10.10 -5.40 4.30
C VAL A 22 -10.16 -4.34 5.40
N LEU A 23 -9.09 -3.55 5.57
CA LEU A 23 -9.00 -2.54 6.62
C LEU A 23 -10.11 -1.48 6.59
N PRO A 24 -10.58 -0.95 5.45
CA PRO A 24 -11.72 -0.02 5.44
C PRO A 24 -12.95 -0.55 6.17
N ALA A 25 -13.27 -1.83 5.97
CA ALA A 25 -14.40 -2.47 6.64
C ALA A 25 -14.12 -2.58 8.15
N ALA A 26 -12.92 -3.01 8.54
CA ALA A 26 -12.51 -3.07 9.95
C ALA A 26 -12.58 -1.70 10.63
N GLY A 27 -12.09 -0.64 9.96
CA GLY A 27 -12.12 0.73 10.42
C GLY A 27 -13.53 1.26 10.58
N LEU A 28 -14.39 1.01 9.58
CA LEU A 28 -15.80 1.40 9.67
C LEU A 28 -16.47 0.76 10.90
N LEU A 29 -16.27 -0.54 11.11
CA LEU A 29 -16.82 -1.25 12.27
C LEU A 29 -16.29 -0.67 13.59
N LEU A 30 -14.98 -0.45 13.72
CA LEU A 30 -14.38 0.15 14.91
C LEU A 30 -14.87 1.58 15.16
N GLY A 31 -14.91 2.41 14.12
CA GLY A 31 -15.33 3.79 14.23
C GLY A 31 -16.80 3.94 14.62
N LEU A 32 -17.68 3.12 14.02
CA LEU A 32 -19.08 3.06 14.42
C LEU A 32 -19.27 2.49 15.84
N GLY A 33 -18.48 1.47 16.20
CA GLY A 33 -18.50 0.86 17.53
C GLY A 33 -17.99 1.78 18.65
N THR A 34 -17.08 2.71 18.34
CA THR A 34 -16.53 3.70 19.29
C THR A 34 -17.22 5.06 19.21
N SER A 35 -18.19 5.24 18.32
CA SER A 35 -18.83 6.53 18.09
C SER A 35 -19.58 7.04 19.34
N PRO A 36 -19.33 8.28 19.78
CA PRO A 36 -20.01 8.87 20.94
C PRO A 36 -21.44 9.33 20.62
N MET A 37 -21.87 9.27 19.35
CA MET A 37 -23.16 9.82 18.92
C MET A 37 -24.39 9.02 19.37
N GLY A 38 -24.19 7.90 20.09
CA GLY A 38 -25.29 7.12 20.67
C GLY A 38 -26.24 6.49 19.64
N TRP A 39 -25.81 6.36 18.37
CA TRP A 39 -26.63 5.83 17.28
C TRP A 39 -26.99 4.35 17.44
N PHE A 40 -26.22 3.62 18.26
CA PHE A 40 -26.35 2.18 18.43
C PHE A 40 -26.56 1.82 19.90
N HIS A 41 -27.36 0.79 20.13
CA HIS A 41 -27.48 0.17 21.45
C HIS A 41 -26.10 -0.35 21.92
N PRO A 42 -25.75 -0.34 23.22
CA PRO A 42 -24.43 -0.75 23.71
C PRO A 42 -23.98 -2.15 23.27
N VAL A 43 -24.92 -3.09 23.14
CA VAL A 43 -24.65 -4.45 22.61
C VAL A 43 -24.23 -4.43 21.14
N VAL A 44 -24.81 -3.54 20.34
CA VAL A 44 -24.43 -3.37 18.93
C VAL A 44 -23.07 -2.69 18.84
N GLN A 45 -22.79 -1.70 19.69
CA GLN A 45 -21.48 -1.06 19.77
C GLN A 45 -20.38 -2.06 20.13
N SER A 46 -20.59 -2.91 21.12
CA SER A 46 -19.61 -3.93 21.51
C SER A 46 -19.41 -4.98 20.40
N LEU A 47 -20.48 -5.37 19.70
CA LEU A 47 -20.40 -6.26 18.55
C LEU A 47 -19.58 -5.65 17.41
N LEU A 48 -19.84 -4.38 17.06
CA LEU A 48 -19.08 -3.64 16.04
C LEU A 48 -17.59 -3.52 16.43
N LEU A 49 -17.31 -3.20 17.70
CA LEU A 49 -15.94 -3.10 18.21
C LEU A 49 -15.20 -4.44 18.11
N GLN A 50 -15.79 -5.54 18.59
CA GLN A 50 -15.17 -6.86 18.58
C GLN A 50 -14.95 -7.39 17.16
N THR A 51 -15.95 -7.23 16.28
CA THR A 51 -15.86 -7.68 14.88
C THR A 51 -14.87 -6.85 14.05
N GLY A 52 -14.70 -5.56 14.35
CA GLY A 52 -13.63 -4.76 13.76
C GLY A 52 -12.25 -5.18 14.26
N THR A 53 -12.12 -5.38 15.58
CA THR A 53 -10.84 -5.71 16.24
C THR A 53 -10.25 -7.04 15.75
N ILE A 54 -11.09 -8.07 15.55
CA ILE A 54 -10.61 -9.38 15.11
C ILE A 54 -9.89 -9.33 13.74
N ILE A 55 -10.29 -8.42 12.84
CA ILE A 55 -9.62 -8.27 11.55
C ILE A 55 -8.18 -7.80 11.73
N PHE A 56 -7.93 -6.86 12.66
CA PHE A 56 -6.58 -6.42 13.00
C PHE A 56 -5.74 -7.53 13.64
N ASN A 57 -6.33 -8.29 14.56
CA ASN A 57 -5.65 -9.40 15.24
C ASN A 57 -5.23 -10.52 14.26
N LEU A 58 -5.94 -10.66 13.15
CA LEU A 58 -5.64 -11.64 12.11
C LEU A 58 -4.65 -11.12 11.05
N LEU A 59 -4.24 -9.84 11.08
CA LEU A 59 -3.39 -9.26 10.03
C LEU A 59 -2.10 -10.05 9.79
N PRO A 60 -1.28 -10.42 10.79
CA PRO A 60 -0.08 -11.21 10.55
C PRO A 60 -0.34 -12.51 9.79
N LEU A 61 -1.41 -13.22 10.13
CA LEU A 61 -1.81 -14.45 9.45
C LEU A 61 -2.29 -14.18 8.02
N LEU A 62 -3.09 -13.13 7.82
CA LEU A 62 -3.55 -12.71 6.48
C LEU A 62 -2.36 -12.34 5.59
N PHE A 63 -1.32 -11.69 6.14
CA PHE A 63 -0.08 -11.40 5.42
C PHE A 63 0.70 -12.67 5.07
N ALA A 64 0.78 -13.65 5.98
CA ALA A 64 1.40 -14.95 5.67
C ALA A 64 0.71 -15.65 4.49
N ILE A 65 -0.63 -15.67 4.50
CA ILE A 65 -1.45 -16.24 3.42
C ILE A 65 -1.25 -15.47 2.10
N ALA A 66 -1.35 -14.14 2.15
CA ALA A 66 -1.28 -13.30 0.96
C ALA A 66 0.10 -13.39 0.26
N ILE A 67 1.18 -13.41 1.03
CA ILE A 67 2.53 -13.63 0.50
C ILE A 67 2.64 -15.03 -0.10
N ALA A 68 2.21 -16.08 0.61
CA ALA A 68 2.27 -17.43 0.08
C ALA A 68 1.52 -17.57 -1.26
N LEU A 69 0.28 -17.10 -1.34
CA LEU A 69 -0.55 -17.17 -2.55
C LEU A 69 0.05 -16.38 -3.72
N SER A 70 0.52 -15.15 -3.47
CA SER A 70 1.11 -14.28 -4.50
C SER A 70 2.33 -14.92 -5.17
N PHE A 71 3.12 -15.68 -4.40
CA PHE A 71 4.34 -16.33 -4.90
C PHE A 71 4.14 -17.77 -5.38
N CYS A 72 2.97 -18.37 -5.15
CA CYS A 72 2.60 -19.74 -5.51
C CYS A 72 1.45 -19.84 -6.52
N TYR A 73 1.31 -18.85 -7.41
CA TYR A 73 0.31 -18.86 -8.49
C TYR A 73 -1.14 -19.06 -8.00
N GLN A 74 -1.48 -18.49 -6.84
CA GLN A 74 -2.83 -18.60 -6.25
C GLN A 74 -3.27 -20.04 -5.94
N ASP A 75 -2.31 -20.94 -5.68
CA ASP A 75 -2.62 -22.32 -5.29
C ASP A 75 -3.15 -22.41 -3.85
N GLY A 76 -4.35 -22.96 -3.68
CA GLY A 76 -4.98 -23.12 -2.35
C GLY A 76 -4.19 -23.99 -1.37
N SER A 77 -3.35 -24.91 -1.82
CA SER A 77 -2.48 -25.68 -0.92
C SER A 77 -1.41 -24.79 -0.25
N ALA A 78 -1.01 -23.69 -0.90
CA ALA A 78 -0.05 -22.75 -0.33
C ALA A 78 -0.67 -21.91 0.80
N SER A 79 -1.96 -21.56 0.74
CA SER A 79 -2.64 -20.84 1.83
C SER A 79 -2.79 -21.73 3.07
N VAL A 80 -3.20 -22.99 2.89
CA VAL A 80 -3.27 -23.96 4.00
C VAL A 80 -1.89 -24.18 4.62
N SER A 81 -0.86 -24.31 3.78
CA SER A 81 0.53 -24.44 4.25
C SER A 81 0.98 -23.22 5.04
N ALA A 82 0.59 -22.00 4.63
CA ALA A 82 0.94 -20.76 5.32
C ALA A 82 0.29 -20.66 6.71
N VAL A 83 -0.97 -21.06 6.84
CA VAL A 83 -1.67 -21.10 8.13
C VAL A 83 -0.96 -22.07 9.08
N ILE A 84 -0.68 -23.28 8.62
CA ILE A 84 0.02 -24.30 9.41
C ILE A 84 1.42 -23.83 9.79
N GLY A 85 2.19 -23.32 8.81
CA GLY A 85 3.55 -22.83 9.03
C GLY A 85 3.61 -21.67 10.02
N TYR A 86 2.68 -20.71 9.92
CA TYR A 86 2.58 -19.61 10.88
C TYR A 86 2.25 -20.11 12.29
N GLY A 87 1.28 -21.02 12.44
CA GLY A 87 0.96 -21.62 13.74
C GLY A 87 2.12 -22.39 14.37
N VAL A 88 2.84 -23.19 13.58
CA VAL A 88 4.03 -23.95 14.04
C VAL A 88 5.16 -23.03 14.44
N MET A 89 5.40 -21.95 13.68
CA MET A 89 6.38 -20.92 14.03
C MET A 89 6.05 -20.28 15.38
N LEU A 90 4.79 -19.87 15.60
CA LEU A 90 4.35 -19.32 16.90
C LEU A 90 4.50 -20.32 18.04
N ALA A 91 4.09 -21.57 17.85
CA ALA A 91 4.23 -22.60 18.88
C ALA A 91 5.70 -22.86 19.26
N THR A 92 6.59 -22.86 18.27
CA THR A 92 8.03 -23.03 18.49
C THR A 92 8.61 -21.87 19.29
N MET A 93 8.27 -20.62 18.93
CA MET A 93 8.69 -19.44 19.68
C MET A 93 8.10 -19.42 21.09
N SER A 94 6.84 -19.82 21.25
CA SER A 94 6.17 -19.94 22.56
C SER A 94 6.93 -20.89 23.49
N ALA A 95 7.31 -22.08 23.01
CA ALA A 95 8.05 -23.05 23.81
C ALA A 95 9.39 -22.50 24.33
N LEU A 96 10.14 -21.79 23.47
CA LEU A 96 11.41 -21.18 23.86
C LEU A 96 11.22 -19.97 24.79
N ALA A 97 10.24 -19.11 24.50
CA ALA A 97 9.96 -17.94 25.32
C ALA A 97 9.56 -18.34 26.75
N GLN A 98 8.72 -19.38 26.89
CA GLN A 98 8.37 -19.93 28.19
C GLN A 98 9.57 -20.55 28.91
N TYR A 99 10.43 -21.28 28.19
CA TYR A 99 11.63 -21.89 28.76
C TYR A 99 12.62 -20.85 29.29
N TYR A 100 12.85 -19.77 28.55
CA TYR A 100 13.79 -18.70 28.92
C TYR A 100 13.17 -17.58 29.77
N GLY A 101 11.85 -17.61 30.00
CA GLY A 101 11.14 -16.58 30.77
C GLY A 101 11.09 -15.22 30.07
N TRP A 102 11.03 -15.20 28.74
CA TRP A 102 10.89 -13.95 27.97
C TRP A 102 9.46 -13.41 28.02
N GLU A 103 9.32 -12.09 27.84
CA GLU A 103 8.01 -11.46 27.72
C GLU A 103 7.27 -11.95 26.47
N THR A 104 5.97 -12.20 26.62
CA THR A 104 5.14 -12.77 25.57
C THR A 104 3.83 -12.00 25.40
N SER A 105 3.21 -12.16 24.24
CA SER A 105 1.85 -11.74 23.96
C SER A 105 1.02 -12.97 23.54
N THR A 106 -0.29 -12.92 23.80
CA THR A 106 -1.19 -14.00 23.39
C THR A 106 -1.58 -13.83 21.92
N ILE A 107 -1.05 -14.70 21.05
CA ILE A 107 -1.33 -14.73 19.61
C ILE A 107 -1.94 -16.08 19.26
N LEU A 108 -3.16 -16.07 18.70
CA LEU A 108 -3.93 -17.30 18.40
C LEU A 108 -4.05 -18.26 19.61
N GLY A 109 -4.15 -17.70 20.82
CA GLY A 109 -4.23 -18.46 22.06
C GLY A 109 -2.90 -18.98 22.61
N LEU A 110 -1.76 -18.66 21.99
CA LEU A 110 -0.43 -19.06 22.43
C LEU A 110 0.32 -17.87 23.06
N PRO A 111 0.91 -18.00 24.26
CA PRO A 111 1.82 -17.00 24.81
C PRO A 111 3.16 -17.09 24.09
N THR A 112 3.42 -16.19 23.14
CA THR A 112 4.59 -16.24 22.25
C THR A 112 5.24 -14.86 22.11
N LEU A 113 6.46 -14.83 21.57
CA LEU A 113 7.08 -13.57 21.14
C LEU A 113 6.22 -12.89 20.08
N ASN A 114 5.99 -11.59 20.25
CA ASN A 114 5.20 -10.81 19.32
C ASN A 114 6.05 -10.34 18.14
N THR A 115 5.89 -11.01 17.01
CA THR A 115 6.60 -10.69 15.77
C THR A 115 5.84 -9.76 14.83
N GLY A 116 4.66 -9.29 15.24
CA GLY A 116 3.81 -8.41 14.46
C GLY A 116 3.51 -8.93 13.05
N VAL A 117 3.30 -8.00 12.12
CA VAL A 117 3.04 -8.32 10.71
C VAL A 117 4.29 -8.90 10.03
N LEU A 118 5.48 -8.51 10.50
CA LEU A 118 6.76 -8.99 9.96
C LEU A 118 6.90 -10.51 10.06
N GLY A 119 6.54 -11.12 11.20
CA GLY A 119 6.55 -12.58 11.33
C GLY A 119 5.60 -13.28 10.36
N GLY A 120 4.45 -12.66 10.08
CA GLY A 120 3.52 -13.10 9.04
C GLY A 120 4.16 -13.11 7.66
N VAL A 121 4.77 -12.00 7.25
CA VAL A 121 5.45 -11.87 5.95
C VAL A 121 6.58 -12.88 5.81
N LEU A 122 7.39 -13.08 6.84
CA LEU A 122 8.49 -14.05 6.85
C LEU A 122 7.98 -15.49 6.72
N SER A 123 6.95 -15.86 7.48
CA SER A 123 6.31 -17.19 7.41
C SER A 123 5.69 -17.45 6.03
N GLY A 124 5.01 -16.47 5.45
CA GLY A 124 4.46 -16.56 4.10
C GLY A 124 5.55 -16.71 3.03
N GLY A 125 6.66 -15.97 3.17
CA GLY A 125 7.83 -16.08 2.30
C GLY A 125 8.49 -17.45 2.37
N LEU A 126 8.65 -18.00 3.58
CA LEU A 126 9.14 -19.36 3.81
C LEU A 126 8.22 -20.39 3.15
N THR A 127 6.91 -20.26 3.34
CA THR A 127 5.91 -21.13 2.72
C THR A 127 6.04 -21.12 1.20
N ALA A 128 6.19 -19.95 0.60
CA ALA A 128 6.39 -19.83 -0.84
C ALA A 128 7.70 -20.49 -1.32
N TRP A 129 8.76 -20.39 -0.51
CA TRP A 129 10.02 -21.04 -0.78
C TRP A 129 9.89 -22.58 -0.73
N VAL A 130 9.26 -23.12 0.31
CA VAL A 130 9.00 -24.57 0.45
C VAL A 130 8.12 -25.08 -0.68
N TYR A 131 7.02 -24.38 -1.00
CA TYR A 131 6.11 -24.75 -2.08
C TYR A 131 6.86 -24.97 -3.38
N ARG A 132 7.71 -24.00 -3.80
CA ARG A 132 8.46 -24.09 -5.05
C ARG A 132 9.42 -25.28 -5.13
N ARG A 133 9.89 -25.77 -3.98
CA ARG A 133 10.80 -26.91 -3.89
C ARG A 133 10.06 -28.25 -3.84
N CYS A 134 8.87 -28.30 -3.24
CA CYS A 134 8.18 -29.56 -2.94
C CYS A 134 6.97 -29.86 -3.82
N TYR A 135 6.33 -28.86 -4.44
CA TYR A 135 5.02 -29.05 -5.10
C TYR A 135 4.96 -30.02 -6.28
N ARG A 136 6.12 -30.41 -6.84
CA ARG A 136 6.27 -31.39 -7.93
C ARG A 136 7.19 -32.56 -7.57
N VAL A 137 7.48 -32.74 -6.28
CA VAL A 137 8.35 -33.84 -5.83
C VAL A 137 7.52 -35.11 -5.70
N ASP A 138 7.96 -36.17 -6.37
CA ASP A 138 7.39 -37.51 -6.23
C ASP A 138 8.17 -38.32 -5.20
N LEU A 139 7.45 -38.88 -4.23
CA LEU A 139 7.98 -39.78 -3.23
C LEU A 139 7.84 -41.25 -3.68
N PRO A 140 8.59 -42.18 -3.06
CA PRO A 140 8.42 -43.62 -3.30
C PRO A 140 6.96 -44.07 -3.10
N GLU A 141 6.55 -45.17 -3.76
CA GLU A 141 5.15 -45.60 -3.82
C GLU A 141 4.45 -45.69 -2.45
N PHE A 142 5.15 -46.19 -1.42
CA PHE A 142 4.59 -46.31 -0.07
C PHE A 142 4.30 -44.96 0.62
N LEU A 143 4.90 -43.86 0.14
CA LEU A 143 4.62 -42.47 0.56
C LEU A 143 3.91 -41.67 -0.54
N GLY A 144 3.47 -42.30 -1.62
CA GLY A 144 2.91 -41.62 -2.80
C GLY A 144 1.70 -40.72 -2.49
N PHE A 145 0.97 -40.99 -1.39
CA PHE A 145 -0.11 -40.12 -0.90
C PHE A 145 0.38 -38.69 -0.60
N PHE A 146 1.62 -38.54 -0.13
CA PHE A 146 2.20 -37.25 0.24
C PHE A 146 2.92 -36.55 -0.92
N SER A 147 2.97 -37.13 -2.13
CA SER A 147 3.66 -36.53 -3.27
C SER A 147 3.05 -35.20 -3.73
N GLY A 148 3.88 -34.40 -4.40
CA GLY A 148 3.51 -33.15 -5.03
C GLY A 148 3.02 -32.09 -4.03
N ARG A 149 1.86 -31.49 -4.31
CA ARG A 149 1.30 -30.40 -3.49
C ARG A 149 0.99 -30.81 -2.05
N ARG A 150 0.75 -32.10 -1.80
CA ARG A 150 0.49 -32.65 -0.45
C ARG A 150 1.74 -32.71 0.42
N LEU A 151 2.93 -32.68 -0.20
CA LEU A 151 4.20 -32.63 0.53
C LEU A 151 4.44 -31.25 1.13
N VAL A 152 3.89 -30.21 0.51
CA VAL A 152 4.19 -28.81 0.87
C VAL A 152 3.84 -28.50 2.32
N PRO A 153 2.62 -28.80 2.84
CA PRO A 153 2.32 -28.57 4.25
C PRO A 153 3.28 -29.31 5.19
N LEU A 154 3.63 -30.56 4.88
CA LEU A 154 4.49 -31.39 5.72
C LEU A 154 5.91 -30.83 5.79
N ALA A 155 6.50 -30.51 4.64
CA ALA A 155 7.81 -29.87 4.58
C ALA A 155 7.81 -28.48 5.25
N ASN A 156 6.68 -27.76 5.14
CA ASN A 156 6.55 -26.43 5.72
C ASN A 156 6.51 -26.45 7.25
N VAL A 157 5.97 -27.51 7.87
CA VAL A 157 6.04 -27.69 9.33
C VAL A 157 7.50 -27.70 9.80
N LEU A 158 8.35 -28.53 9.18
CA LEU A 158 9.76 -28.62 9.55
C LEU A 158 10.50 -27.30 9.32
N ALA A 159 10.26 -26.66 8.18
CA ALA A 159 10.83 -25.36 7.87
C ALA A 159 10.39 -24.27 8.87
N ALA A 160 9.12 -24.28 9.27
CA ALA A 160 8.55 -23.34 10.22
C ALA A 160 9.09 -23.50 11.64
N ILE A 161 9.42 -24.74 12.06
CA ILE A 161 10.16 -24.97 13.31
C ILE A 161 11.51 -24.27 13.23
N CYS A 162 12.28 -24.48 12.15
CA CYS A 162 13.57 -23.82 11.96
C CYS A 162 13.43 -22.29 11.99
N LEU A 163 12.42 -21.73 11.31
CA LEU A 163 12.15 -20.29 11.36
C LEU A 163 11.79 -19.83 12.77
N GLY A 164 10.96 -20.56 13.50
CA GLY A 164 10.59 -20.27 14.88
C GLY A 164 11.80 -20.27 15.82
N LEU A 165 12.72 -21.23 15.68
CA LEU A 165 13.98 -21.27 16.45
C LEU A 165 14.87 -20.06 16.16
N VAL A 166 15.01 -19.71 14.87
CA VAL A 166 15.80 -18.55 14.44
C VAL A 166 15.19 -17.26 14.96
N LEU A 167 13.89 -17.07 14.78
CA LEU A 167 13.20 -15.88 15.27
C LEU A 167 13.25 -15.83 16.80
N ALA A 168 12.96 -16.90 17.52
CA ALA A 168 13.07 -16.90 18.98
C ALA A 168 14.43 -16.43 19.48
N SER A 169 15.52 -16.82 18.81
CA SER A 169 16.88 -16.44 19.20
C SER A 169 17.23 -14.99 18.83
N LEU A 170 16.73 -14.51 17.70
CA LEU A 170 17.07 -13.18 17.17
C LEU A 170 16.10 -12.08 17.59
N TRP A 171 14.85 -12.43 17.88
CA TRP A 171 13.77 -11.46 18.11
C TRP A 171 13.98 -10.60 19.35
N PRO A 172 14.48 -11.09 20.50
CA PRO A 172 14.78 -10.23 21.64
C PRO A 172 15.72 -9.06 21.28
N TRP A 173 16.74 -9.32 20.46
CA TRP A 173 17.61 -8.27 19.93
C TRP A 173 16.90 -7.37 18.93
N MET A 174 16.06 -7.94 18.07
CA MET A 174 15.25 -7.17 17.13
C MET A 174 14.29 -6.23 17.86
N THR A 175 13.66 -6.66 18.95
CA THR A 175 12.79 -5.85 19.80
C THR A 175 13.53 -4.63 20.32
N LEU A 176 14.77 -4.77 20.83
CA LEU A 176 15.57 -3.63 21.27
C LEU A 176 15.84 -2.61 20.15
N VAL A 177 16.11 -3.10 18.93
CA VAL A 177 16.32 -2.23 17.75
C VAL A 177 15.02 -1.52 17.39
N LEU A 178 13.89 -2.25 17.36
CA LEU A 178 12.57 -1.71 17.08
C LEU A 178 12.15 -0.69 18.14
N ASP A 179 12.43 -0.94 19.42
CA ASP A 179 12.14 -0.03 20.52
C ASP A 179 12.98 1.24 20.42
N HIS A 180 14.25 1.14 20.07
CA HIS A 180 15.09 2.33 19.87
C HIS A 180 14.60 3.16 18.69
N PHE A 181 14.29 2.52 17.56
CA PHE A 181 13.70 3.18 16.40
C PHE A 181 12.34 3.80 16.73
N SER A 182 11.47 3.05 17.41
CA SER A 182 10.16 3.48 17.86
C SER A 182 10.25 4.70 18.77
N ASN A 183 11.13 4.67 19.78
CA ASN A 183 11.35 5.79 20.69
C ASN A 183 11.86 7.04 19.95
N TRP A 184 12.72 6.84 18.96
CA TRP A 184 13.17 7.94 18.09
C TRP A 184 11.99 8.56 17.31
N VAL A 185 11.15 7.73 16.68
CA VAL A 185 9.99 8.19 15.89
C VAL A 185 8.92 8.86 16.76
N VAL A 186 8.60 8.30 17.92
CA VAL A 186 7.44 8.75 18.71
C VAL A 186 7.82 9.87 19.67
N TYR A 187 8.96 9.75 20.38
CA TYR A 187 9.24 10.60 21.54
C TYR A 187 10.41 11.57 21.33
N GLN A 188 11.44 11.20 20.58
CA GLN A 188 12.66 12.02 20.49
C GLN A 188 12.61 13.03 19.35
N GLN A 189 12.23 12.57 18.14
CA GLN A 189 12.28 13.38 16.91
C GLN A 189 11.05 13.17 16.02
N PRO A 190 9.81 13.29 16.54
CA PRO A 190 8.60 13.00 15.77
C PRO A 190 8.46 13.86 14.51
N MET A 191 8.74 15.16 14.58
CA MET A 191 8.64 16.04 13.41
C MET A 191 9.56 15.58 12.26
N LEU A 192 10.82 15.24 12.56
CA LEU A 192 11.77 14.77 11.55
C LEU A 192 11.38 13.38 11.02
N ALA A 193 11.07 12.45 11.92
CA ALA A 193 10.72 11.08 11.56
C ALA A 193 9.49 11.03 10.64
N TRP A 194 8.41 11.71 11.01
CA TRP A 194 7.17 11.73 10.22
C TRP A 194 7.30 12.56 8.93
N SER A 195 8.16 13.58 8.92
CA SER A 195 8.50 14.30 7.68
C SER A 195 9.23 13.41 6.67
N LEU A 196 10.24 12.67 7.13
CA LEU A 196 10.95 11.68 6.32
C LEU A 196 10.02 10.56 5.86
N TYR A 197 9.16 10.07 6.76
CA TYR A 197 8.11 9.11 6.42
C TYR A 197 7.28 9.59 5.24
N GLY A 198 6.68 10.79 5.32
CA GLY A 198 5.81 11.32 4.28
C GLY A 198 6.54 11.56 2.95
N LEU A 199 7.76 12.08 3.01
CA LEU A 199 8.59 12.30 1.82
C LEU A 199 8.94 10.99 1.12
N VAL A 200 9.46 10.01 1.87
CA VAL A 200 9.88 8.71 1.32
C VAL A 200 8.69 7.90 0.82
N GLU A 201 7.57 7.93 1.55
CA GLU A 201 6.32 7.29 1.12
C GLU A 201 5.95 7.74 -0.29
N ARG A 202 5.91 9.07 -0.53
CA ARG A 202 5.61 9.61 -1.87
C ARG A 202 6.64 9.12 -2.89
N LEU A 203 7.93 9.21 -2.62
CA LEU A 203 8.96 8.76 -3.56
C LEU A 203 8.86 7.27 -3.94
N LEU A 204 8.27 6.43 -3.08
CA LEU A 204 8.10 4.99 -3.31
C LEU A 204 6.80 4.60 -4.03
N ILE A 205 5.82 5.51 -4.17
CA ILE A 205 4.56 5.25 -4.89
C ILE A 205 4.76 4.83 -6.36
N PRO A 206 5.62 5.48 -7.16
CA PRO A 206 5.85 5.08 -8.56
C PRO A 206 6.33 3.63 -8.69
N LEU A 207 7.01 3.14 -7.66
CA LEU A 207 7.55 1.80 -7.58
C LEU A 207 6.57 0.79 -6.94
N GLY A 208 5.48 1.26 -6.32
CA GLY A 208 4.56 0.45 -5.53
C GLY A 208 5.15 -0.07 -4.22
N LEU A 209 6.28 0.50 -3.77
CA LEU A 209 7.01 0.03 -2.58
C LEU A 209 6.57 0.74 -1.29
N HIS A 210 5.75 1.78 -1.40
CA HIS A 210 5.25 2.55 -0.27
C HIS A 210 4.45 1.69 0.73
N HIS A 211 3.76 0.62 0.30
CA HIS A 211 3.11 -0.30 1.24
C HIS A 211 4.10 -1.03 2.15
N ILE A 212 5.29 -1.37 1.65
CA ILE A 212 6.36 -1.97 2.45
C ILE A 212 6.90 -0.93 3.44
N TRP A 213 7.05 0.31 2.99
CA TRP A 213 7.50 1.43 3.81
C TRP A 213 6.54 1.77 4.95
N ASN A 214 5.22 1.66 4.70
CA ASN A 214 4.20 2.03 5.69
C ASN A 214 4.07 1.00 6.82
N LEU A 215 4.36 -0.28 6.55
CA LEU A 215 4.24 -1.38 7.52
C LEU A 215 4.85 -1.07 8.90
N PRO A 216 6.15 -0.72 9.03
CA PRO A 216 6.76 -0.49 10.33
C PRO A 216 6.10 0.68 11.07
N PHE A 217 5.73 1.76 10.38
CA PHE A 217 5.08 2.90 11.03
C PHE A 217 3.66 2.58 11.48
N PHE A 218 2.88 1.89 10.65
CA PHE A 218 1.47 1.65 10.93
C PHE A 218 1.27 0.59 12.01
N TYR A 219 2.11 -0.45 12.03
CA TYR A 219 1.84 -1.67 12.81
C TYR A 219 2.92 -2.03 13.83
N GLU A 220 4.10 -1.40 13.80
CA GLU A 220 5.21 -1.79 14.69
C GLU A 220 5.70 -0.63 15.58
N VAL A 221 5.70 0.62 15.09
CA VAL A 221 6.20 1.78 15.83
C VAL A 221 5.29 2.14 17.00
N GLY A 222 5.89 2.21 18.18
CA GLY A 222 5.27 2.54 19.44
C GLY A 222 4.51 1.37 20.06
N SER A 223 4.30 1.48 21.36
CA SER A 223 3.47 0.57 22.12
C SER A 223 2.59 1.33 23.11
N PHE A 224 1.37 0.86 23.32
CA PHE A 224 0.43 1.41 24.29
C PHE A 224 -0.19 0.29 25.12
N ASN A 225 -0.04 0.36 26.43
CA ASN A 225 -0.72 -0.53 27.36
C ASN A 225 -2.11 0.04 27.65
N THR A 226 -3.13 -0.65 27.17
CA THR A 226 -4.52 -0.26 27.44
C THR A 226 -4.86 -0.45 28.93
N PRO A 227 -5.87 0.28 29.45
CA PRO A 227 -6.39 0.05 30.81
C PRO A 227 -6.83 -1.41 31.08
N GLY A 228 -7.14 -2.17 30.02
CA GLY A 228 -7.50 -3.59 30.09
C GLY A 228 -6.31 -4.55 30.12
N GLY A 229 -5.07 -4.05 30.15
CA GLY A 229 -3.85 -4.87 30.22
C GLY A 229 -3.37 -5.45 28.89
N TYR A 230 -3.97 -5.06 27.77
CA TYR A 230 -3.51 -5.47 26.44
C TYR A 230 -2.47 -4.48 25.91
N LEU A 231 -1.34 -5.02 25.44
CA LEU A 231 -0.31 -4.30 24.70
C LEU A 231 -0.75 -4.13 23.24
N ILE A 232 -0.83 -2.89 22.78
CA ILE A 232 -1.15 -2.55 21.39
C ILE A 232 0.08 -1.89 20.77
N GLN A 233 0.49 -2.38 19.60
CA GLN A 233 1.63 -1.86 18.85
C GLN A 233 1.19 -1.16 17.56
N GLY A 234 2.04 -0.27 17.06
CA GLY A 234 1.84 0.45 15.82
C GLY A 234 0.97 1.70 15.95
N GLU A 235 1.27 2.71 15.15
CA GLU A 235 0.62 4.02 15.21
C GLU A 235 -0.91 3.94 15.00
N VAL A 236 -1.37 3.05 14.10
CA VAL A 236 -2.81 2.89 13.83
C VAL A 236 -3.52 2.28 15.04
N GLY A 237 -2.98 1.18 15.58
CA GLY A 237 -3.57 0.50 16.73
C GLY A 237 -3.59 1.40 17.97
N ARG A 238 -2.47 2.07 18.26
CA ARG A 238 -2.33 2.99 19.40
C ARG A 238 -3.34 4.13 19.34
N PHE A 239 -3.51 4.78 18.18
CA PHE A 239 -4.50 5.84 18.04
C PHE A 239 -5.93 5.35 18.28
N LEU A 240 -6.31 4.20 17.70
CA LEU A 240 -7.63 3.60 17.90
C LEU A 240 -7.89 3.18 19.35
N ALA A 241 -6.84 2.85 20.08
CA ALA A 241 -6.88 2.52 21.50
C ALA A 241 -6.91 3.76 22.43
N GLY A 242 -6.80 4.97 21.87
CA GLY A 242 -6.83 6.22 22.62
C GLY A 242 -5.48 6.64 23.22
N ASP A 243 -4.35 6.18 22.67
CA ASP A 243 -3.02 6.64 23.08
C ASP A 243 -2.87 8.16 22.78
N PRO A 244 -2.63 9.01 23.81
CA PRO A 244 -2.49 10.45 23.62
C PRO A 244 -1.24 10.86 22.83
N ASN A 245 -0.26 9.96 22.67
CA ASN A 245 0.97 10.17 21.91
C ASN A 245 0.93 9.53 20.51
N ALA A 246 -0.23 9.02 20.08
CA ALA A 246 -0.45 8.52 18.73
C ALA A 246 -1.31 9.48 17.90
N GLY A 247 -1.36 9.28 16.59
CA GLY A 247 -2.07 10.16 15.66
C GLY A 247 -1.18 11.13 14.89
N HIS A 248 0.13 10.88 14.82
CA HIS A 248 1.04 11.65 13.98
C HIS A 248 0.80 11.45 12.48
N LEU A 249 -0.08 10.51 12.13
CA LEU A 249 -0.60 10.31 10.77
C LEU A 249 -1.52 11.43 10.27
N ALA A 250 -1.81 12.46 11.08
CA ALA A 250 -2.65 13.60 10.69
C ALA A 250 -2.15 14.35 9.44
N GLY A 251 -0.84 14.31 9.16
CA GLY A 251 -0.22 15.06 8.06
C GLY A 251 -0.75 14.66 6.68
N GLY A 252 -1.10 13.38 6.52
CA GLY A 252 -1.67 12.87 5.28
C GLY A 252 -3.01 13.50 4.92
N TYR A 253 -3.82 13.93 5.89
CA TYR A 253 -5.11 14.59 5.63
C TYR A 253 -4.94 15.95 4.94
N LEU A 254 -3.92 16.74 5.35
CA LEU A 254 -3.61 18.01 4.68
C LEU A 254 -3.26 17.78 3.21
N VAL A 255 -2.54 16.71 2.89
CA VAL A 255 -2.16 16.40 1.51
C VAL A 255 -3.34 15.86 0.71
N LYS A 256 -4.08 14.88 1.26
CA LYS A 256 -5.07 14.10 0.50
C LYS A 256 -6.40 14.80 0.36
N VAL A 257 -6.83 15.53 1.39
CA VAL A 257 -8.11 16.26 1.39
C VAL A 257 -7.98 17.68 0.85
N TRP A 258 -6.81 18.31 1.03
CA TRP A 258 -6.63 19.72 0.68
C TRP A 258 -5.59 19.92 -0.44
N GLY A 259 -4.39 19.39 -0.27
CA GLY A 259 -3.27 19.62 -1.18
C GLY A 259 -3.48 19.07 -2.60
N LEU A 260 -3.78 17.78 -2.73
CA LEU A 260 -3.97 17.11 -4.02
C LEU A 260 -5.21 17.62 -4.78
N PRO A 261 -6.36 17.87 -4.14
CA PRO A 261 -7.47 18.57 -4.79
C PRO A 261 -7.08 19.98 -5.28
N ALA A 262 -6.28 20.73 -4.51
CA ALA A 262 -5.76 22.02 -4.94
C ALA A 262 -4.76 21.92 -6.11
N ALA A 263 -3.92 20.89 -6.13
CA ALA A 263 -3.05 20.56 -7.27
C ALA A 263 -3.88 20.22 -8.53
N ALA A 264 -4.92 19.41 -8.38
CA ALA A 264 -5.84 19.06 -9.47
C ALA A 264 -6.53 20.32 -10.03
N LEU A 265 -6.96 21.24 -9.16
CA LEU A 265 -7.47 22.55 -9.56
C LEU A 265 -6.41 23.38 -10.29
N ALA A 266 -5.16 23.41 -9.82
CA ALA A 266 -4.07 24.12 -10.49
C ALA A 266 -3.81 23.56 -11.90
N ILE A 267 -3.77 22.24 -12.05
CA ILE A 267 -3.61 21.55 -13.34
C ILE A 267 -4.76 21.92 -14.28
N TRP A 268 -6.01 21.84 -13.80
CA TRP A 268 -7.18 22.22 -14.58
C TRP A 268 -7.12 23.68 -15.05
N ARG A 269 -6.78 24.63 -14.16
CA ARG A 269 -6.71 26.06 -14.50
C ARG A 269 -5.55 26.39 -15.44
N CYS A 270 -4.50 25.57 -15.47
CA CYS A 270 -3.37 25.72 -16.38
C CYS A 270 -3.57 25.03 -17.74
N ALA A 271 -4.63 24.23 -17.92
CA ALA A 271 -4.93 23.58 -19.19
C ALA A 271 -5.26 24.58 -20.31
N ASP A 272 -4.92 24.21 -21.54
CA ASP A 272 -5.22 24.96 -22.75
C ASP A 272 -6.73 25.13 -22.91
N ARG A 273 -7.16 26.27 -23.47
CA ARG A 273 -8.60 26.60 -23.60
C ARG A 273 -9.40 25.48 -24.26
N LYS A 274 -8.84 24.84 -25.29
CA LYS A 274 -9.48 23.73 -26.03
C LYS A 274 -9.64 22.45 -25.21
N GLN A 275 -8.76 22.20 -24.24
CA GLN A 275 -8.70 20.96 -23.44
C GLN A 275 -9.24 21.13 -22.02
N ARG A 276 -9.61 22.35 -21.64
CA ARG A 276 -9.97 22.71 -20.27
C ARG A 276 -11.19 21.95 -19.76
N ALA A 277 -12.21 21.72 -20.58
CA ALA A 277 -13.41 20.98 -20.19
C ALA A 277 -13.10 19.50 -19.91
N GLN A 278 -12.36 18.83 -20.81
CA GLN A 278 -11.93 17.45 -20.59
C GLN A 278 -11.04 17.33 -19.35
N THR A 279 -10.09 18.24 -19.20
CA THR A 279 -9.18 18.25 -18.04
C THR A 279 -9.96 18.48 -16.74
N ALA A 280 -10.98 19.35 -16.75
CA ALA A 280 -11.85 19.57 -15.60
C ALA A 280 -12.50 18.28 -15.12
N GLY A 281 -13.12 17.51 -16.03
CA GLY A 281 -13.82 16.28 -15.67
C GLY A 281 -12.89 15.24 -15.04
N VAL A 282 -11.72 15.02 -15.64
CA VAL A 282 -10.75 14.04 -15.12
C VAL A 282 -10.17 14.49 -13.78
N MET A 283 -9.76 15.75 -13.66
CA MET A 283 -9.13 16.28 -12.44
C MET A 283 -10.12 16.41 -11.29
N LEU A 284 -11.37 16.81 -11.56
CA LEU A 284 -12.40 16.89 -10.53
C LEU A 284 -12.77 15.51 -9.99
N SER A 285 -12.97 14.52 -10.86
CA SER A 285 -13.26 13.14 -10.44
C SER A 285 -12.11 12.57 -9.59
N ALA A 286 -10.87 12.71 -10.05
CA ALA A 286 -9.69 12.25 -9.32
C ALA A 286 -9.53 12.97 -7.96
N ALA A 287 -9.75 14.28 -7.92
CA ALA A 287 -9.68 15.07 -6.69
C ALA A 287 -10.77 14.66 -5.69
N LEU A 288 -11.99 14.41 -6.15
CA LEU A 288 -13.09 13.99 -5.29
C LEU A 288 -12.83 12.61 -4.69
N THR A 289 -12.36 11.65 -5.50
CA THR A 289 -11.94 10.34 -5.01
C THR A 289 -10.84 10.49 -3.95
N CYS A 290 -9.80 11.28 -4.24
CA CYS A 290 -8.70 11.54 -3.31
C CYS A 290 -9.17 12.17 -2.00
N ALA A 291 -10.04 13.18 -2.06
CA ALA A 291 -10.52 13.87 -0.87
C ALA A 291 -11.43 12.99 0.00
N ILE A 292 -12.32 12.21 -0.62
CA ILE A 292 -13.28 11.38 0.11
C ILE A 292 -12.61 10.13 0.69
N THR A 293 -11.89 9.37 -0.15
CA THR A 293 -11.38 8.04 0.22
C THR A 293 -9.91 8.07 0.63
N GLY A 294 -9.17 9.14 0.29
CA GLY A 294 -7.73 9.22 0.54
C GLY A 294 -6.87 8.51 -0.51
N VAL A 295 -7.46 7.94 -1.57
CA VAL A 295 -6.73 7.27 -2.66
C VAL A 295 -6.12 8.33 -3.59
N THR A 296 -4.79 8.42 -3.62
CA THR A 296 -4.06 9.55 -4.24
C THR A 296 -3.67 9.32 -5.69
N GLU A 297 -3.56 8.06 -6.09
CA GLU A 297 -3.05 7.62 -7.38
C GLU A 297 -3.77 8.25 -8.58
N PRO A 298 -5.11 8.41 -8.59
CA PRO A 298 -5.80 9.07 -9.70
C PRO A 298 -5.30 10.49 -9.98
N VAL A 299 -4.91 11.25 -8.95
CA VAL A 299 -4.37 12.61 -9.08
C VAL A 299 -2.87 12.55 -9.37
N GLU A 300 -2.11 11.81 -8.57
CA GLU A 300 -0.65 11.74 -8.67
C GLU A 300 -0.19 11.20 -10.03
N PHE A 301 -0.83 10.15 -10.55
CA PHE A 301 -0.47 9.57 -11.84
C PHE A 301 -0.76 10.48 -13.02
N ALA A 302 -1.59 11.51 -12.84
CA ALA A 302 -1.86 12.49 -13.88
C ALA A 302 -0.65 13.37 -14.20
N PHE A 303 0.26 13.58 -13.24
CA PHE A 303 1.43 14.44 -13.43
C PHE A 303 2.77 13.76 -13.11
N LEU A 304 2.81 12.71 -12.29
CA LEU A 304 4.03 12.01 -11.87
C LEU A 304 5.03 11.73 -13.01
N PHE A 305 4.55 11.14 -14.12
CA PHE A 305 5.42 10.73 -15.22
C PHE A 305 5.71 11.85 -16.23
N VAL A 306 4.79 12.80 -16.34
CA VAL A 306 4.84 13.86 -17.36
C VAL A 306 5.56 15.10 -16.83
N ALA A 307 5.48 15.34 -15.52
CA ALA A 307 6.11 16.45 -14.83
C ALA A 307 6.74 15.98 -13.49
N PRO A 308 7.88 15.25 -13.53
CA PRO A 308 8.54 14.74 -12.32
C PRO A 308 8.91 15.81 -11.29
N LEU A 309 9.17 17.04 -11.74
CA LEU A 309 9.42 18.18 -10.85
C LEU A 309 8.23 18.49 -9.94
N LEU A 310 6.99 18.44 -10.46
CA LEU A 310 5.79 18.60 -9.64
C LEU A 310 5.67 17.48 -8.61
N TYR A 311 6.12 16.27 -8.97
CA TYR A 311 6.11 15.14 -8.06
C TYR A 311 7.12 15.28 -6.92
N LEU A 312 8.31 15.80 -7.21
CA LEU A 312 9.29 16.11 -6.18
C LEU A 312 8.77 17.19 -5.23
N ILE A 313 8.17 18.25 -5.79
CA ILE A 313 7.50 19.30 -4.99
C ILE A 313 6.42 18.69 -4.09
N HIS A 314 5.56 17.84 -4.65
CA HIS A 314 4.52 17.12 -3.92
C HIS A 314 5.08 16.25 -2.79
N ALA A 315 6.18 15.52 -3.03
CA ALA A 315 6.83 14.69 -2.02
C ALA A 315 7.39 15.53 -0.85
N VAL A 316 8.09 16.63 -1.16
CA VAL A 316 8.62 17.55 -0.14
C VAL A 316 7.49 18.20 0.66
N MET A 317 6.45 18.68 -0.04
CA MET A 317 5.26 19.20 0.62
C MET A 317 4.59 18.12 1.47
N THR A 318 4.56 16.86 1.07
CA THR A 318 4.02 15.81 1.94
C THR A 318 4.79 15.69 3.24
N GLY A 319 6.14 15.71 3.20
CA GLY A 319 6.96 15.77 4.41
C GLY A 319 6.70 17.02 5.27
N LEU A 320 6.49 18.19 4.66
CA LEU A 320 6.17 19.43 5.38
C LEU A 320 4.80 19.36 6.08
N ALA A 321 3.82 18.66 5.49
CA ALA A 321 2.50 18.51 6.10
C ALA A 321 2.57 17.83 7.48
N TYR A 322 3.42 16.79 7.61
CA TYR A 322 3.66 16.13 8.89
C TYR A 322 4.31 17.06 9.92
N VAL A 323 5.29 17.88 9.50
CA VAL A 323 5.90 18.90 10.37
C VAL A 323 4.84 19.88 10.91
N LEU A 324 3.97 20.38 10.02
CA LEU A 324 2.94 21.36 10.39
C LEU A 324 1.95 20.80 11.40
N VAL A 325 1.37 19.61 11.16
CA VAL A 325 0.38 19.04 12.08
C VAL A 325 0.98 18.70 13.45
N ILE A 326 2.23 18.20 13.48
CA ILE A 326 2.90 17.87 14.73
C ILE A 326 3.23 19.15 15.51
N SER A 327 3.63 20.24 14.82
CA SER A 327 3.95 21.52 15.47
C SER A 327 2.76 22.17 16.19
N VAL A 328 1.54 21.87 15.75
CA VAL A 328 0.30 22.35 16.37
C VAL A 328 -0.40 21.29 17.20
N ASP A 329 0.28 20.18 17.49
CA ASP A 329 -0.24 19.09 18.32
C ASP A 329 -1.58 18.55 17.76
N PHE A 330 -1.73 18.51 16.43
CA PHE A 330 -2.90 17.94 15.75
C PHE A 330 -2.69 16.44 15.55
N HIS A 331 -3.44 15.64 16.33
CA HIS A 331 -3.39 14.18 16.28
C HIS A 331 -4.64 13.60 15.65
N HIS A 332 -4.44 12.72 14.67
CA HIS A 332 -5.47 11.95 14.01
C HIS A 332 -4.87 10.70 13.34
N GLY A 333 -5.50 9.53 13.53
CA GLY A 333 -5.05 8.28 12.93
C GLY A 333 -5.64 8.02 11.54
N LEU A 334 -5.49 6.80 11.05
CA LEU A 334 -6.13 6.33 9.83
C LEU A 334 -6.48 4.86 9.97
N VAL A 335 -7.45 4.39 9.17
CA VAL A 335 -7.64 2.95 9.00
C VAL A 335 -7.53 2.53 7.54
N PHE A 336 -7.85 3.42 6.60
CA PHE A 336 -7.67 3.14 5.18
C PHE A 336 -6.62 4.03 4.53
N SER A 337 -6.92 5.33 4.36
CA SER A 337 -6.06 6.19 3.56
C SER A 337 -6.20 7.69 3.88
N GLN A 338 -6.66 8.08 5.08
CA GLN A 338 -6.70 9.49 5.50
C GLN A 338 -7.58 10.37 4.59
N GLY A 339 -8.70 9.82 4.13
CA GLY A 339 -9.75 10.59 3.43
C GLY A 339 -10.72 11.24 4.42
N LEU A 340 -11.64 12.07 3.92
CA LEU A 340 -12.72 12.68 4.73
C LEU A 340 -13.56 11.66 5.49
N LEU A 341 -13.72 10.45 4.95
CA LEU A 341 -14.43 9.37 5.64
C LEU A 341 -13.70 8.93 6.92
N ASP A 342 -12.40 8.65 6.83
CA ASP A 342 -11.58 8.32 8.01
C ASP A 342 -11.62 9.48 9.01
N PHE A 343 -11.45 10.72 8.53
CA PHE A 343 -11.42 11.91 9.39
C PHE A 343 -12.70 12.07 10.21
N SER A 344 -13.85 11.97 9.52
CA SER A 344 -15.16 12.19 10.13
C SER A 344 -15.50 11.06 11.11
N LEU A 345 -15.14 9.82 10.75
CA LEU A 345 -15.45 8.64 11.54
C LEU A 345 -14.69 8.60 12.87
N PHE A 346 -13.45 9.10 12.89
CA PHE A 346 -12.58 9.07 14.06
C PHE A 346 -12.34 10.46 14.68
N TYR A 347 -13.13 11.47 14.31
CA TYR A 347 -12.97 12.83 14.80
C TYR A 347 -13.04 12.93 16.33
N HIS A 348 -13.84 12.07 16.98
CA HIS A 348 -13.99 12.01 18.44
C HIS A 348 -12.71 11.55 19.16
N LEU A 349 -11.82 10.83 18.49
CA LEU A 349 -10.50 10.45 19.01
C LEU A 349 -9.41 11.48 18.69
N SER A 350 -9.73 12.50 17.90
CA SER A 350 -8.77 13.50 17.45
C SER A 350 -8.40 14.48 18.55
N ARG A 351 -7.12 14.85 18.61
CA ARG A 351 -6.62 15.95 19.45
C ARG A 351 -6.33 17.16 18.58
N ASN A 352 -6.79 18.34 19.00
CA ASN A 352 -6.70 19.59 18.23
C ASN A 352 -7.18 19.46 16.77
N GLY A 353 -8.21 18.62 16.54
CA GLY A 353 -8.76 18.31 15.22
C GLY A 353 -9.27 19.53 14.44
N GLY A 354 -9.56 20.64 15.11
CA GLY A 354 -9.96 21.90 14.46
C GLY A 354 -8.90 22.47 13.51
N TRP A 355 -7.61 22.17 13.72
CA TRP A 355 -6.54 22.58 12.81
C TRP A 355 -6.69 22.00 11.40
N PHE A 356 -7.41 20.89 11.25
CA PHE A 356 -7.75 20.33 9.93
C PHE A 356 -8.34 21.37 8.99
N TRP A 357 -9.25 22.23 9.46
CA TRP A 357 -9.91 23.24 8.63
C TRP A 357 -9.00 24.42 8.31
N ILE A 358 -8.29 24.92 9.32
CA ILE A 358 -7.43 26.11 9.19
C ILE A 358 -6.17 25.77 8.40
N LEU A 359 -5.39 24.79 8.87
CA LEU A 359 -4.18 24.35 8.16
C LEU A 359 -4.55 23.78 6.80
N GLY A 360 -5.65 23.02 6.68
CA GLY A 360 -6.11 22.48 5.40
C GLY A 360 -6.33 23.56 4.34
N CYS A 361 -7.09 24.60 4.67
CA CYS A 361 -7.31 25.74 3.76
C CYS A 361 -6.00 26.42 3.36
N LEU A 362 -5.13 26.71 4.33
CA LEU A 362 -3.81 27.32 4.06
C LEU A 362 -2.96 26.41 3.17
N TYR A 363 -3.01 25.10 3.41
CA TYR A 363 -2.27 24.11 2.64
C TYR A 363 -2.78 24.00 1.20
N ALA A 364 -4.09 24.05 0.99
CA ALA A 364 -4.70 24.11 -0.34
C ALA A 364 -4.24 25.35 -1.11
N VAL A 365 -4.21 26.52 -0.48
CA VAL A 365 -3.69 27.75 -1.10
C VAL A 365 -2.21 27.60 -1.47
N GLY A 366 -1.39 27.07 -0.56
CA GLY A 366 0.02 26.78 -0.81
C GLY A 366 0.23 25.81 -1.97
N TYR A 367 -0.49 24.69 -1.99
CA TYR A 367 -0.44 23.72 -3.08
C TYR A 367 -0.86 24.32 -4.42
N TYR A 368 -2.00 25.00 -4.47
CA TYR A 368 -2.51 25.59 -5.70
C TYR A 368 -1.53 26.62 -6.27
N THR A 369 -1.03 27.53 -5.43
CA THR A 369 -0.11 28.59 -5.84
C THR A 369 1.22 28.02 -6.33
N LEU A 370 1.82 27.08 -5.59
CA LEU A 370 3.10 26.46 -5.93
C LEU A 370 3.00 25.61 -7.20
N PHE A 371 1.96 24.77 -7.32
CA PHE A 371 1.74 23.97 -8.53
C PHE A 371 1.51 24.87 -9.74
N ARG A 372 0.62 25.86 -9.64
CA ARG A 372 0.34 26.80 -10.73
C ARG A 372 1.59 27.55 -11.14
N PHE A 373 2.37 28.04 -10.17
CA PHE A 373 3.64 28.71 -10.42
C PHE A 373 4.60 27.80 -11.16
N ALA A 374 4.86 26.58 -10.66
CA ALA A 374 5.78 25.64 -11.29
C ALA A 374 5.34 25.24 -12.71
N ILE A 375 4.04 24.98 -12.91
CA ILE A 375 3.47 24.65 -14.23
C ILE A 375 3.74 25.76 -15.24
N LEU A 376 3.48 27.01 -14.87
CA LEU A 376 3.63 28.14 -15.77
C LEU A 376 5.09 28.55 -15.96
N ARG A 377 5.89 28.60 -14.88
CA ARG A 377 7.27 29.07 -14.88
C ARG A 377 8.22 28.15 -15.65
N PHE A 378 7.98 26.84 -15.55
CA PHE A 378 8.80 25.81 -16.21
C PHE A 378 8.09 25.18 -17.42
N ASN A 379 6.92 25.72 -17.80
CA ASN A 379 6.11 25.22 -18.90
C ASN A 379 5.88 23.69 -18.88
N LEU A 380 5.46 23.18 -17.72
CA LEU A 380 5.36 21.74 -17.50
C LEU A 380 4.19 21.13 -18.29
N PRO A 381 4.36 19.93 -18.90
CA PRO A 381 3.37 19.31 -19.78
C PRO A 381 2.28 18.55 -18.99
N THR A 382 1.58 19.24 -18.09
CA THR A 382 0.48 18.66 -17.31
C THR A 382 -0.72 18.29 -18.20
N PRO A 383 -1.66 17.47 -17.72
CA PRO A 383 -2.91 17.20 -18.42
C PRO A 383 -3.56 18.48 -18.96
N GLY A 384 -3.95 18.45 -20.24
CA GLY A 384 -4.55 19.59 -20.94
C GLY A 384 -3.58 20.64 -21.49
N ARG A 385 -2.25 20.50 -21.31
CA ARG A 385 -1.22 21.39 -21.88
C ARG A 385 -0.34 20.74 -22.97
N THR A 386 -0.51 19.44 -23.20
CA THR A 386 0.20 18.73 -24.27
C THR A 386 -0.49 18.94 -25.60
N PRO A 387 0.26 19.25 -26.69
CA PRO A 387 -0.31 19.40 -28.03
C PRO A 387 -1.16 18.19 -28.40
N GLN A 388 -2.37 18.46 -28.86
CA GLN A 388 -3.23 17.45 -29.45
C GLN A 388 -2.62 17.12 -30.81
N GLN A 389 -1.88 16.01 -30.92
CA GLN A 389 -1.65 15.42 -32.23
C GLN A 389 -3.03 15.17 -32.84
N HIS A 390 -3.29 15.83 -33.98
CA HIS A 390 -4.51 15.66 -34.75
C HIS A 390 -4.71 14.16 -34.96
N MET A 391 -5.88 13.70 -34.51
CA MET A 391 -6.29 12.32 -34.60
C MET A 391 -6.60 11.98 -36.05
N GLU A 392 -5.61 11.42 -36.74
CA GLU A 392 -5.92 10.40 -37.74
C GLU A 392 -6.08 9.06 -37.00
N ARG A 393 -7.04 8.25 -37.45
CA ARG A 393 -7.28 6.89 -36.95
C ARG A 393 -5.97 6.12 -36.80
N PHE A 394 -5.50 5.94 -35.57
CA PHE A 394 -4.31 5.13 -35.29
C PHE A 394 -4.49 4.59 -33.85
N GLN A 395 -4.21 3.34 -33.47
CA GLN A 395 -3.47 2.25 -34.12
C GLN A 395 -3.38 1.06 -33.12
N ALA A 396 -4.49 0.50 -32.61
CA ALA A 396 -4.43 -0.62 -31.65
C ALA A 396 -3.54 -1.76 -32.17
N GLU A 397 -3.62 -2.02 -33.47
CA GLU A 397 -2.77 -2.97 -34.20
C GLU A 397 -1.28 -2.59 -34.19
N GLN A 398 -0.92 -1.31 -34.30
CA GLN A 398 0.49 -0.92 -34.22
C GLN A 398 1.00 -0.76 -32.79
N VAL A 399 0.15 -0.43 -31.83
CA VAL A 399 0.51 -0.55 -30.41
C VAL A 399 0.81 -2.01 -30.09
N LEU A 400 -0.04 -2.94 -30.56
CA LEU A 400 0.18 -4.38 -30.46
C LEU A 400 1.46 -4.81 -31.17
N THR A 401 1.71 -4.33 -32.39
CA THR A 401 2.94 -4.60 -33.15
C THR A 401 4.16 -4.05 -32.43
N ALA A 402 4.10 -2.85 -31.87
CA ALA A 402 5.17 -2.22 -31.12
C ALA A 402 5.44 -2.92 -29.78
N LEU A 403 4.46 -3.64 -29.22
CA LEU A 403 4.64 -4.53 -28.07
C LEU A 403 5.23 -5.89 -28.46
N GLY A 404 5.47 -6.14 -29.75
CA GLY A 404 6.07 -7.37 -30.26
C GLY A 404 5.08 -8.32 -30.96
N GLY A 405 3.86 -7.88 -31.22
CA GLY A 405 2.78 -8.66 -31.83
C GLY A 405 1.89 -9.37 -30.82
N GLY A 406 0.77 -9.94 -31.29
CA GLY A 406 -0.22 -10.61 -30.44
C GLY A 406 0.35 -11.80 -29.66
N ASP A 407 1.17 -12.61 -30.31
CA ASP A 407 1.84 -13.77 -29.69
C ASP A 407 2.83 -13.39 -28.58
N ASN A 408 3.24 -12.12 -28.54
CA ASN A 408 4.12 -11.63 -27.47
C ASN A 408 3.35 -11.18 -26.23
N ILE A 409 2.01 -11.08 -26.28
CA ILE A 409 1.18 -10.63 -25.16
C ILE A 409 0.77 -11.83 -24.31
N ARG A 410 1.12 -11.80 -23.01
CA ARG A 410 0.69 -12.79 -22.01
C ARG A 410 -0.56 -12.34 -21.25
N ASP A 411 -0.55 -11.09 -20.78
CA ASP A 411 -1.67 -10.49 -20.04
C ASP A 411 -1.86 -9.06 -20.54
N LEU A 412 -3.11 -8.63 -20.74
CA LEU A 412 -3.48 -7.30 -21.19
C LEU A 412 -4.54 -6.70 -20.25
N ASP A 413 -4.18 -5.62 -19.58
CA ASP A 413 -5.05 -4.89 -18.67
C ASP A 413 -4.85 -3.37 -18.84
N ALA A 414 -5.73 -2.55 -18.25
CA ALA A 414 -5.59 -1.11 -18.23
C ALA A 414 -6.14 -0.53 -16.92
N CYS A 415 -5.61 0.64 -16.52
CA CYS A 415 -6.17 1.43 -15.43
C CYS A 415 -6.10 2.91 -15.81
N LEU A 416 -7.26 3.58 -15.86
CA LEU A 416 -7.47 5.04 -16.09
C LEU A 416 -6.57 5.66 -17.19
N THR A 417 -5.29 5.83 -16.90
CA THR A 417 -4.30 6.46 -17.77
C THR A 417 -3.25 5.54 -18.39
N ARG A 418 -3.24 4.25 -18.03
CA ARG A 418 -2.12 3.34 -18.31
C ARG A 418 -2.55 1.97 -18.81
N LEU A 419 -1.96 1.52 -19.91
CA LEU A 419 -2.02 0.15 -20.38
C LEU A 419 -0.99 -0.68 -19.60
N ARG A 420 -1.43 -1.79 -19.01
CA ARG A 420 -0.61 -2.73 -18.24
C ARG A 420 -0.53 -4.03 -19.02
N VAL A 421 0.63 -4.32 -19.57
CA VAL A 421 0.84 -5.49 -20.43
C VAL A 421 1.91 -6.36 -19.80
N SER A 422 1.70 -7.67 -19.75
CA SER A 422 2.78 -8.64 -19.55
C SER A 422 3.12 -9.25 -20.89
N VAL A 423 4.40 -9.27 -21.27
CA VAL A 423 4.88 -9.81 -22.54
C VAL A 423 5.78 -11.03 -22.36
N HIS A 424 5.80 -11.94 -23.32
CA HIS A 424 6.69 -13.10 -23.32
C HIS A 424 8.16 -12.70 -23.50
N GLN A 425 8.42 -11.74 -24.39
CA GLN A 425 9.76 -11.27 -24.73
C GLN A 425 9.83 -9.73 -24.71
N ALA A 426 10.47 -9.20 -23.67
CA ALA A 426 10.64 -7.75 -23.50
C ALA A 426 11.49 -7.10 -24.59
N GLY A 427 12.46 -7.83 -25.17
CA GLY A 427 13.32 -7.32 -26.24
C GLY A 427 12.60 -7.01 -27.56
N LYS A 428 11.37 -7.51 -27.73
CA LYS A 428 10.52 -7.18 -28.89
C LYS A 428 9.75 -5.86 -28.72
N VAL A 429 9.74 -5.29 -27.52
CA VAL A 429 9.01 -4.06 -27.21
C VAL A 429 9.78 -2.86 -27.74
N ARG A 430 9.17 -2.11 -28.65
CA ARG A 430 9.75 -0.94 -29.30
C ARG A 430 9.30 0.34 -28.60
N GLU A 431 10.00 0.71 -27.52
CA GLU A 431 9.64 1.89 -26.70
C GLU A 431 9.57 3.20 -27.51
N ALA A 432 10.52 3.40 -28.44
CA ALA A 432 10.54 4.59 -29.29
C ALA A 432 9.30 4.69 -30.16
N VAL A 433 8.81 3.55 -30.69
CA VAL A 433 7.58 3.48 -31.48
C VAL A 433 6.36 3.73 -30.60
N LEU A 434 6.30 3.16 -29.40
CA LEU A 434 5.21 3.44 -28.46
C LEU A 434 5.14 4.93 -28.10
N ARG A 435 6.29 5.60 -27.93
CA ARG A 435 6.34 7.05 -27.72
C ARG A 435 5.89 7.84 -28.96
N SER A 436 6.29 7.42 -30.17
CA SER A 436 5.81 8.05 -31.41
C SER A 436 4.31 7.85 -31.64
N LEU A 437 3.75 6.75 -31.11
CA LEU A 437 2.31 6.45 -31.11
C LEU A 437 1.54 7.21 -30.01
N GLY A 438 2.17 8.14 -29.30
CA GLY A 438 1.52 9.01 -28.32
C GLY A 438 1.57 8.50 -26.87
N ALA A 439 2.39 7.49 -26.56
CA ALA A 439 2.68 7.14 -25.17
C ALA A 439 3.46 8.26 -24.49
N LYS A 440 2.90 8.81 -23.41
CA LYS A 440 3.53 9.84 -22.57
C LYS A 440 4.64 9.29 -21.69
N GLY A 441 4.63 7.98 -21.46
CA GLY A 441 5.66 7.25 -20.72
C GLY A 441 5.59 5.77 -21.09
N VAL A 442 6.75 5.16 -21.25
CA VAL A 442 6.90 3.71 -21.45
C VAL A 442 7.87 3.22 -20.40
N VAL A 443 7.47 2.21 -19.66
CA VAL A 443 8.28 1.59 -18.60
C VAL A 443 8.29 0.09 -18.84
N VAL A 444 9.43 -0.44 -19.23
CA VAL A 444 9.65 -1.87 -19.43
C VAL A 444 10.46 -2.41 -18.25
N ILE A 445 9.88 -3.32 -17.48
CA ILE A 445 10.49 -3.92 -16.29
C ILE A 445 10.28 -5.42 -16.33
N GLY A 446 11.32 -6.14 -16.75
CA GLY A 446 11.22 -7.58 -16.97
C GLY A 446 10.22 -7.89 -18.08
N ASP A 447 9.23 -8.75 -17.80
CA ASP A 447 8.09 -9.07 -18.67
C ASP A 447 6.95 -8.05 -18.58
N GLY A 448 6.95 -7.15 -17.60
CA GLY A 448 5.92 -6.13 -17.44
C GLY A 448 6.23 -4.88 -18.28
N VAL A 449 5.28 -4.47 -19.12
CA VAL A 449 5.31 -3.23 -19.88
C VAL A 449 4.17 -2.35 -19.42
N GLN A 450 4.48 -1.13 -19.00
CA GLN A 450 3.47 -0.11 -18.71
C GLN A 450 3.59 1.03 -19.69
N VAL A 451 2.49 1.31 -20.40
CA VAL A 451 2.41 2.35 -21.42
C VAL A 451 1.37 3.38 -21.01
N VAL A 452 1.80 4.61 -20.76
CA VAL A 452 0.93 5.71 -20.30
C VAL A 452 0.34 6.41 -21.53
N PHE A 453 -0.86 6.02 -21.95
CA PHE A 453 -1.60 6.68 -23.03
C PHE A 453 -2.58 7.75 -22.54
N GLY A 454 -2.64 8.01 -21.23
CA GLY A 454 -3.64 8.88 -20.64
C GLY A 454 -5.04 8.23 -20.66
N PRO A 455 -6.14 8.99 -20.55
CA PRO A 455 -7.53 8.50 -20.42
C PRO A 455 -7.99 7.49 -21.49
N LYS A 456 -7.18 7.27 -22.52
CA LYS A 456 -7.39 6.40 -23.67
C LYS A 456 -6.99 4.94 -23.40
N ALA A 457 -6.31 4.66 -22.28
CA ALA A 457 -5.77 3.33 -21.99
C ALA A 457 -6.83 2.22 -21.98
N GLU A 458 -8.01 2.49 -21.39
CA GLU A 458 -9.10 1.52 -21.30
C GLU A 458 -9.69 1.17 -22.68
N LYS A 459 -9.83 2.19 -23.53
CA LYS A 459 -10.30 2.02 -24.91
C LYS A 459 -9.29 1.23 -25.75
N LEU A 460 -8.00 1.57 -25.65
CA LEU A 460 -6.91 0.84 -26.31
C LEU A 460 -6.86 -0.63 -25.87
N ARG A 461 -7.07 -0.92 -24.58
CA ARG A 461 -7.17 -2.29 -24.08
C ARG A 461 -8.31 -3.04 -24.77
N GLY A 462 -9.50 -2.45 -24.83
CA GLY A 462 -10.66 -3.05 -25.48
C GLY A 462 -10.39 -3.40 -26.95
N GLU A 463 -9.88 -2.44 -27.72
CA GLU A 463 -9.55 -2.63 -29.15
C GLU A 463 -8.45 -3.67 -29.37
N MET A 464 -7.39 -3.66 -28.56
CA MET A 464 -6.33 -4.68 -28.63
C MET A 464 -6.84 -6.07 -28.23
N GLN A 465 -7.79 -6.14 -27.29
CA GLN A 465 -8.36 -7.41 -26.85
C GLN A 465 -9.27 -8.03 -27.91
N GLU A 466 -9.91 -7.22 -28.76
CA GLU A 466 -10.62 -7.71 -29.96
C GLU A 466 -9.64 -8.25 -31.00
N LEU A 467 -8.47 -7.63 -31.19
CA LEU A 467 -7.44 -8.10 -32.12
C LEU A 467 -6.71 -9.37 -31.65
N LEU A 468 -6.79 -9.69 -30.36
CA LEU A 468 -6.16 -10.87 -29.75
C LEU A 468 -7.09 -12.09 -29.71
N ARG A 469 -8.37 -11.94 -30.06
CA ARG A 469 -9.32 -13.03 -30.23
C ARG A 469 -9.22 -13.59 -31.64
#